data_AF-A0A1H0U0E5-F1
#
_entry.id   AF-A0A1H0U0E5-F1
#
_cell.length_a   1.000
_cell.length_b   1.000
_cell.length_c   1.000
_cell.angle_alpha   90.00
_cell.angle_beta   90.00
_cell.angle_gamma   90.00
#
_symmetry.space_group_name_H-M   'P 1'
#
loop_
_entity.id
_entity.type
_entity.pdbx_description
1 polymer ?
#
loop_
_entity_poly.entity_id
_entity_poly.type
_entity_poly.pdbx_seq_one_letter_code
_entity_poly.pdbx_strand_id
1 'polypeptide(L)'
;MEITEPKQLVISHTIQHERTEGSDPLDSRIKAIMTSFVILLVCIYTYLKFNPPLQSLGYSWDPKDSTLIVVKLHNEGFAEANLQGVSINNHQQPQTVQLGISRTNVNVGIYATQAEKDQFSFHELDDYPILPAKKIEIESPDSIKKYGLVVDTEFPIEKLTIKYTYMGLPLKKVIRIEMEE
;
A
#
# COMPACT_ATOMS: atom_id res chain seq x y z
N MET A 1 -30.29 97.06 -2.12
CA MET A 1 -31.54 96.29 -2.00
C MET A 1 -31.12 94.86 -1.70
N GLU A 2 -31.18 94.49 -0.43
CA GLU A 2 -31.06 93.10 0.05
C GLU A 2 -32.10 92.22 -0.63
N ILE A 3 -31.69 91.03 -1.08
CA ILE A 3 -32.56 89.86 -1.06
C ILE A 3 -31.69 88.66 -0.65
N THR A 4 -32.05 88.08 0.48
CA THR A 4 -31.43 86.98 1.19
C THR A 4 -32.07 85.64 0.77
N GLU A 5 -31.22 84.64 0.53
CA GLU A 5 -31.45 83.18 0.71
C GLU A 5 -32.48 82.42 -0.19
N PRO A 6 -32.35 81.09 -0.44
CA PRO A 6 -31.95 80.08 0.55
C PRO A 6 -30.93 79.00 0.16
N LYS A 7 -30.34 78.50 1.25
CA LYS A 7 -29.46 77.34 1.44
C LYS A 7 -30.14 76.04 1.02
N GLN A 8 -29.61 75.37 -0.01
CA GLN A 8 -30.03 74.02 -0.38
C GLN A 8 -29.37 72.99 0.54
N LEU A 9 -30.21 72.33 1.33
CA LEU A 9 -29.89 71.25 2.25
C LEU A 9 -29.91 69.94 1.45
N VAL A 10 -28.75 69.41 1.06
CA VAL A 10 -28.68 68.07 0.44
C VAL A 10 -28.25 67.06 1.50
N ILE A 11 -29.23 66.29 1.98
CA ILE A 11 -29.06 65.17 2.90
C ILE A 11 -29.00 63.87 2.09
N SER A 12 -27.97 63.08 2.40
CA SER A 12 -27.84 61.61 2.32
C SER A 12 -28.03 60.91 0.98
N HIS A 13 -26.98 60.19 0.57
CA HIS A 13 -27.04 58.73 0.48
C HIS A 13 -25.61 58.15 0.56
N THR A 14 -25.26 57.64 1.74
CA THR A 14 -24.13 56.72 1.89
C THR A 14 -24.50 55.42 1.18
N ILE A 15 -24.02 55.25 -0.05
CA ILE A 15 -24.03 53.94 -0.70
C ILE A 15 -22.88 53.14 -0.08
N GLN A 16 -23.23 52.30 0.91
CA GLN A 16 -22.38 51.18 1.29
C GLN A 16 -22.38 50.23 0.10
N HIS A 17 -21.39 50.39 -0.78
CA HIS A 17 -21.09 49.40 -1.80
C HIS A 17 -20.45 48.23 -1.05
N GLU A 18 -21.27 47.26 -0.66
CA GLU A 18 -20.83 45.95 -0.19
C GLU A 18 -20.03 45.34 -1.35
N ARG A 19 -18.72 45.54 -1.32
CA ARG A 19 -17.77 44.93 -2.23
C ARG A 19 -17.73 43.47 -1.82
N THR A 20 -18.64 42.67 -2.38
CA THR A 20 -18.49 41.22 -2.38
C THR A 20 -17.13 40.95 -3.01
N GLU A 21 -16.21 40.39 -2.22
CA GLU A 21 -14.95 39.85 -2.72
C GLU A 21 -15.30 38.81 -3.79
N GLY A 22 -15.32 39.24 -5.05
CA GLY A 22 -15.39 38.36 -6.19
C GLY A 22 -14.10 37.57 -6.18
N SER A 23 -14.12 36.36 -5.64
CA SER A 23 -12.98 35.45 -5.70
C SER A 23 -12.54 35.32 -7.15
N ASP A 24 -11.27 35.58 -7.44
CA ASP A 24 -10.76 35.58 -8.81
C ASP A 24 -11.12 34.26 -9.52
N PRO A 25 -11.53 34.30 -10.79
CA PRO A 25 -11.90 33.08 -11.52
C PRO A 25 -10.74 32.09 -11.61
N LEU A 26 -9.50 32.57 -11.50
CA LEU A 26 -8.30 31.73 -11.39
C LEU A 26 -8.27 30.93 -10.09
N ASP A 27 -8.56 31.55 -8.96
CA ASP A 27 -8.60 30.89 -7.64
C ASP A 27 -9.69 29.81 -7.60
N SER A 28 -10.84 30.08 -8.22
CA SER A 28 -11.93 29.11 -8.30
C SER A 28 -11.53 27.87 -9.11
N ARG A 29 -10.77 28.05 -10.20
CA ARG A 29 -10.26 26.94 -11.01
C ARG A 29 -9.18 26.14 -10.28
N ILE A 30 -8.27 26.82 -9.57
CA ILE A 30 -7.25 26.15 -8.76
C ILE A 30 -7.91 25.33 -7.64
N LYS A 31 -8.91 25.89 -6.94
CA LYS A 31 -9.70 25.16 -5.93
C LYS A 31 -10.38 23.93 -6.52
N ALA A 32 -10.96 24.04 -7.72
CA ALA A 32 -11.59 22.91 -8.39
C ALA A 32 -10.57 21.81 -8.75
N ILE A 33 -9.40 22.18 -9.26
CA ILE A 33 -8.31 21.23 -9.59
C ILE A 33 -7.82 20.53 -8.32
N MET A 34 -7.55 21.27 -7.24
CA MET A 34 -7.11 20.70 -5.97
C MET A 34 -8.17 19.77 -5.38
N THR A 35 -9.44 20.16 -5.44
CA THR A 35 -10.55 19.32 -4.98
C THR A 35 -10.64 18.03 -5.81
N SER A 36 -10.53 18.13 -7.13
CA SER A 36 -10.53 16.97 -8.02
C SER A 36 -9.35 16.03 -7.75
N PHE A 37 -8.15 16.58 -7.50
CA PHE A 37 -6.97 15.79 -7.16
C PHE A 37 -7.13 15.05 -5.83
N VAL A 38 -7.68 15.70 -4.79
CA VAL A 38 -7.97 15.05 -3.51
C VAL A 38 -8.99 13.92 -3.68
N ILE A 39 -10.05 14.13 -4.45
CA ILE A 39 -11.05 13.09 -4.75
C ILE A 39 -10.37 11.90 -5.44
N LEU A 40 -9.52 12.15 -6.44
CA LEU A 40 -8.78 11.10 -7.14
C LEU A 40 -7.89 10.29 -6.19
N LEU A 41 -7.15 10.94 -5.29
CA LEU A 41 -6.31 10.25 -4.30
C LEU A 41 -7.14 9.37 -3.36
N VAL A 42 -8.30 9.86 -2.91
CA VAL A 42 -9.23 9.08 -2.06
C VAL A 42 -9.75 7.87 -2.82
N CYS A 43 -10.12 8.02 -4.10
CA CYS A 43 -10.55 6.92 -4.95
C CYS A 43 -9.44 5.87 -5.12
N ILE A 44 -8.20 6.29 -5.41
CA ILE A 44 -7.05 5.39 -5.56
C ILE A 44 -6.76 4.64 -4.25
N TYR A 45 -6.70 5.35 -3.13
CA TYR A 45 -6.45 4.74 -1.82
C TYR A 45 -7.52 3.70 -1.48
N THR A 46 -8.79 4.05 -1.70
CA THR A 46 -9.92 3.15 -1.44
C THR A 46 -9.85 1.93 -2.34
N TYR A 47 -9.58 2.12 -3.63
CA TYR A 47 -9.42 1.02 -4.58
C TYR A 47 -8.33 0.04 -4.16
N LEU A 48 -7.13 0.53 -3.80
CA LEU A 48 -6.00 -0.29 -3.35
C LEU A 48 -6.28 -1.01 -2.02
N LYS A 49 -7.09 -0.41 -1.14
CA LYS A 49 -7.47 -1.05 0.12
C LYS A 49 -8.39 -2.25 -0.09
N PHE A 50 -9.33 -2.16 -1.04
CA PHE A 50 -10.24 -3.26 -1.38
C PHE A 50 -9.63 -4.27 -2.35
N ASN A 51 -8.67 -3.84 -3.17
CA ASN A 51 -7.95 -4.67 -4.13
C ASN A 51 -6.44 -4.60 -3.81
N PRO A 52 -5.99 -5.19 -2.68
CA PRO A 52 -4.60 -5.12 -2.28
C PRO A 52 -3.72 -5.77 -3.34
N PRO A 53 -2.69 -5.06 -3.86
CA PRO A 53 -1.87 -5.56 -4.96
C PRO A 53 -1.00 -6.76 -4.55
N LEU A 54 -0.65 -6.86 -3.27
CA LEU A 54 0.07 -8.02 -2.73
C LEU A 54 -0.90 -9.16 -2.40
N GLN A 55 -0.75 -10.28 -3.10
CA GLN A 55 -1.49 -11.52 -2.94
C GLN A 55 -0.63 -12.62 -2.31
N SER A 56 -1.32 -13.63 -1.78
CA SER A 56 -0.72 -14.91 -1.41
C SER A 56 -1.26 -15.99 -2.33
N LEU A 57 -0.37 -16.76 -2.96
CA LEU A 57 -0.73 -17.89 -3.84
C LEU A 57 -0.73 -19.23 -3.06
N GLY A 58 -0.90 -19.16 -1.75
CA GLY A 58 -0.90 -20.30 -0.84
C GLY A 58 0.27 -20.28 0.14
N TYR A 59 0.28 -21.26 1.03
CA TYR A 59 1.28 -21.42 2.08
C TYR A 59 1.63 -22.89 2.27
N SER A 60 2.77 -23.16 2.90
CA SER A 60 3.22 -24.50 3.27
C SER A 60 3.74 -24.48 4.70
N TRP A 61 3.42 -25.51 5.47
CA TRP A 61 3.89 -25.76 6.83
C TRP A 61 4.36 -27.22 6.94
N ASP A 62 5.11 -27.55 7.98
CA ASP A 62 5.43 -28.94 8.32
C ASP A 62 4.34 -29.49 9.27
N PRO A 63 3.67 -30.61 8.97
CA PRO A 63 2.73 -31.27 9.88
C PRO A 63 3.35 -31.63 11.23
N LYS A 64 4.67 -31.81 11.30
CA LYS A 64 5.40 -32.08 12.54
C LYS A 64 5.83 -30.82 13.27
N ASP A 65 5.84 -29.68 12.56
CA ASP A 65 6.25 -28.38 13.05
C ASP A 65 5.37 -27.28 12.45
N SER A 66 4.28 -26.99 13.16
CA SER A 66 3.33 -25.93 12.80
C SER A 66 3.84 -24.52 13.14
N THR A 67 5.04 -24.39 13.70
CA THR A 67 5.59 -23.08 14.07
C THR A 67 6.39 -22.44 12.94
N LEU A 68 6.76 -23.21 11.91
CA LEU A 68 7.37 -22.74 10.67
C LEU A 68 6.37 -22.74 9.51
N ILE A 69 6.16 -21.57 8.91
CA ILE A 69 5.36 -21.42 7.70
C ILE A 69 6.11 -20.68 6.60
N VAL A 70 5.87 -21.07 5.36
CA VAL A 70 6.29 -20.32 4.17
C VAL A 70 5.08 -19.89 3.37
N VAL A 71 4.92 -18.59 3.17
CA VAL A 71 3.83 -18.00 2.40
C VAL A 71 4.33 -17.55 1.04
N LYS A 72 3.70 -18.00 -0.04
CA LYS A 72 4.07 -17.61 -1.41
C LYS A 72 3.52 -16.22 -1.70
N LEU A 73 4.40 -15.24 -1.92
CA LEU A 73 4.01 -13.87 -2.20
C LEU A 73 3.97 -13.59 -3.71
N HIS A 74 2.98 -12.82 -4.13
CA HIS A 74 2.80 -12.40 -5.51
C HIS A 74 2.27 -10.97 -5.58
N ASN A 75 2.85 -10.11 -6.41
CA ASN A 75 2.39 -8.75 -6.59
C ASN A 75 1.67 -8.63 -7.94
N GLU A 76 0.35 -8.56 -7.92
CA GLU A 76 -0.50 -8.40 -9.12
C GLU A 76 -0.60 -6.94 -9.59
N GLY A 77 -0.04 -6.01 -8.82
CA GLY A 77 -0.03 -4.60 -9.16
C GLY A 77 1.03 -4.24 -10.22
N PHE A 78 1.13 -2.96 -10.55
CA PHE A 78 2.06 -2.42 -11.55
C PHE A 78 3.32 -1.76 -10.95
N ALA A 79 3.30 -1.43 -9.66
CA ALA A 79 4.42 -0.90 -8.89
C ALA A 79 4.92 -1.91 -7.85
N GLU A 80 6.08 -1.63 -7.27
CA GLU A 80 6.73 -2.45 -6.25
C GLU A 80 5.97 -2.43 -4.91
N ALA A 81 5.99 -3.56 -4.21
CA ALA A 81 5.49 -3.67 -2.84
C ALA A 81 6.68 -3.88 -1.88
N ASN A 82 6.93 -2.91 -0.99
CA ASN A 82 8.01 -2.98 -0.01
C ASN A 82 7.47 -3.53 1.30
N LEU A 83 7.96 -4.68 1.76
CA LEU A 83 7.55 -5.25 3.03
C LEU A 83 8.08 -4.37 4.17
N GLN A 84 7.29 -4.23 5.24
CA GLN A 84 7.60 -3.36 6.38
C GLN A 84 7.58 -4.12 7.70
N GLY A 85 6.93 -5.29 7.73
CA GLY A 85 6.87 -6.12 8.92
C GLY A 85 5.75 -7.13 8.87
N VAL A 86 5.85 -8.09 9.77
CA VAL A 86 4.91 -9.21 9.89
C VAL A 86 4.49 -9.33 11.34
N SER A 87 3.22 -9.63 11.56
CA SER A 87 2.70 -9.96 12.89
C SER A 87 1.77 -11.16 12.79
N ILE A 88 1.81 -12.02 13.79
CA ILE A 88 1.00 -13.22 13.88
C ILE A 88 -0.12 -13.04 14.91
N ASN A 89 -1.22 -13.78 14.74
CA ASN A 89 -2.33 -13.89 15.66
C ASN A 89 -2.79 -12.50 16.17
N ASN A 90 -2.78 -12.29 17.49
CA ASN A 90 -3.15 -11.03 18.14
C ASN A 90 -1.99 -10.01 18.16
N HIS A 91 -1.41 -9.71 17.00
CA HIS A 91 -0.31 -8.76 16.81
C HIS A 91 1.02 -9.14 17.49
N GLN A 92 1.22 -10.42 17.77
CA GLN A 92 2.48 -10.94 18.28
C GLN A 92 3.56 -10.84 17.20
N GLN A 93 4.81 -10.64 17.62
CA GLN A 93 5.93 -10.72 16.70
C GLN A 93 6.37 -12.18 16.56
N PRO A 94 6.59 -12.66 15.34
CA PRO A 94 7.26 -13.94 15.12
C PRO A 94 8.70 -13.92 15.66
N GLN A 95 9.29 -15.10 15.88
CA GLN A 95 10.67 -15.21 16.33
C GLN A 95 11.63 -14.77 15.23
N THR A 96 11.41 -15.25 14.01
CA THR A 96 12.17 -14.82 12.83
C THR A 96 11.26 -14.64 11.62
N VAL A 97 11.65 -13.73 10.73
CA VAL A 97 10.99 -13.51 9.45
C VAL A 97 12.06 -13.25 8.40
N GLN A 98 11.96 -13.95 7.28
CA GLN A 98 12.87 -13.75 6.16
C GLN A 98 12.12 -13.73 4.83
N LEU A 99 12.61 -12.90 3.92
CA LEU A 99 12.19 -12.93 2.53
C LEU A 99 13.07 -13.91 1.76
N GLY A 100 12.51 -15.06 1.44
CA GLY A 100 13.08 -16.03 0.52
C GLY A 100 12.83 -15.62 -0.93
N ILE A 101 13.88 -15.73 -1.74
CA ILE A 101 13.88 -15.33 -3.14
C ILE A 101 14.40 -16.48 -4.00
N SER A 102 13.68 -16.78 -5.09
CA SER A 102 14.10 -17.76 -6.09
C SER A 102 14.23 -17.10 -7.47
N ARG A 103 15.35 -17.35 -8.13
CA ARG A 103 15.63 -16.94 -9.52
C ARG A 103 15.25 -18.03 -10.54
N THR A 104 14.69 -19.13 -10.06
CA THR A 104 14.16 -20.21 -10.90
C THR A 104 12.65 -20.31 -10.76
N ASN A 105 12.03 -21.19 -11.53
CA ASN A 105 10.58 -21.38 -11.47
C ASN A 105 10.11 -22.15 -10.22
N VAL A 106 11.05 -22.56 -9.36
CA VAL A 106 10.76 -23.28 -8.11
C VAL A 106 10.31 -22.28 -7.05
N ASN A 107 9.21 -22.61 -6.36
CA ASN A 107 8.71 -21.82 -5.25
C ASN A 107 9.57 -22.05 -4.01
N VAL A 108 9.85 -20.98 -3.27
CA VAL A 108 10.39 -21.09 -1.92
C VAL A 108 9.36 -21.81 -1.05
N GLY A 109 9.78 -22.88 -0.37
CA GLY A 109 8.89 -23.72 0.43
C GLY A 109 9.67 -24.73 1.28
N ILE A 110 9.00 -25.24 2.32
CA ILE A 110 9.60 -26.13 3.34
C ILE A 110 10.06 -27.46 2.72
N TYR A 111 9.25 -28.01 1.80
CA TYR A 111 9.47 -29.28 1.11
C TYR A 111 10.39 -29.21 -0.11
N ALA A 112 11.04 -28.08 -0.35
CA ALA A 112 12.06 -28.00 -1.41
C ALA A 112 13.19 -29.00 -1.13
N THR A 113 13.62 -29.70 -2.17
CA THR A 113 14.81 -30.56 -2.14
C THR A 113 16.06 -29.73 -1.82
N GLN A 114 17.14 -30.37 -1.38
CA GLN A 114 18.39 -29.64 -1.10
C GLN A 114 18.89 -28.86 -2.33
N ALA A 115 18.86 -29.50 -3.50
CA ALA A 115 19.27 -28.87 -4.76
C ALA A 115 18.40 -27.65 -5.13
N GLU A 116 17.13 -27.62 -4.73
CA GLU A 116 16.26 -26.44 -4.89
C GLU A 116 16.56 -25.37 -3.84
N LYS A 117 16.80 -25.77 -2.58
CA LYS A 117 17.16 -24.85 -1.49
C LYS A 117 18.47 -24.11 -1.77
N ASP A 118 19.43 -24.75 -2.42
CA ASP A 118 20.70 -24.14 -2.82
C ASP A 118 20.50 -23.02 -3.87
N GLN A 119 19.32 -22.94 -4.50
CA GLN A 119 18.96 -21.89 -5.46
C GLN A 119 18.16 -20.75 -4.80
N PHE A 120 17.84 -20.86 -3.51
CA PHE A 120 17.16 -19.82 -2.76
C PHE A 120 18.17 -18.94 -2.03
N SER A 121 17.78 -17.70 -1.81
CA SER A 121 18.49 -16.78 -0.93
C SER A 121 17.50 -16.15 0.02
N PHE A 122 17.87 -16.02 1.30
CA PHE A 122 17.03 -15.48 2.36
C PHE A 122 17.61 -14.16 2.83
N HIS A 123 16.73 -13.16 2.95
CA HIS A 123 17.09 -11.76 3.19
C HIS A 123 16.17 -11.15 4.24
N GLU A 124 16.54 -9.97 4.73
CA GLU A 124 15.65 -9.16 5.56
C GLU A 124 14.47 -8.64 4.71
N LEU A 125 13.42 -8.17 5.37
CA LEU A 125 12.17 -7.80 4.70
C LEU A 125 12.30 -6.56 3.79
N ASP A 126 13.20 -5.66 4.14
CA ASP A 126 13.45 -4.38 3.48
C ASP A 126 14.62 -4.41 2.48
N ASP A 127 15.35 -5.53 2.41
CA ASP A 127 16.43 -5.71 1.43
C ASP A 127 15.92 -5.71 -0.02
N TYR A 128 14.73 -6.28 -0.25
CA TYR A 128 14.16 -6.42 -1.59
C TYR A 128 12.67 -6.08 -1.65
N PRO A 129 12.23 -5.26 -2.64
CA PRO A 129 10.82 -5.14 -2.95
C PRO A 129 10.27 -6.41 -3.60
N ILE A 130 8.96 -6.65 -3.41
CA ILE A 130 8.22 -7.63 -4.22
C ILE A 130 7.86 -6.97 -5.55
N LEU A 131 8.57 -7.35 -6.61
CA LEU A 131 8.35 -6.81 -7.94
C LEU A 131 7.00 -7.25 -8.53
N PRO A 132 6.37 -6.41 -9.38
CA PRO A 132 5.20 -6.78 -10.17
C PRO A 132 5.39 -8.10 -10.92
N ALA A 133 4.33 -8.90 -10.98
CA ALA A 133 4.26 -10.07 -11.83
C ALA A 133 4.40 -9.66 -13.30
N LYS A 134 5.49 -10.08 -13.95
CA LYS A 134 5.67 -9.84 -15.38
C LYS A 134 4.72 -10.73 -16.17
N LYS A 135 3.99 -10.12 -17.11
CA LYS A 135 3.09 -10.83 -18.05
C LYS A 135 3.81 -11.33 -19.32
N ILE A 136 5.04 -10.87 -19.57
CA ILE A 136 5.79 -11.16 -20.81
C ILE A 136 7.24 -11.52 -20.46
N GLU A 137 7.71 -12.59 -21.09
CA GLU A 137 8.77 -13.52 -20.70
C GLU A 137 10.15 -13.15 -21.27
N ILE A 138 10.52 -11.86 -21.30
CA ILE A 138 11.93 -11.51 -21.53
C ILE A 138 12.60 -11.40 -20.16
N GLU A 139 12.84 -12.56 -19.57
CA GLU A 139 13.50 -12.68 -18.28
C GLU A 139 15.00 -12.89 -18.48
N SER A 140 15.80 -12.03 -17.86
CA SER A 140 17.21 -12.32 -17.63
C SER A 140 17.30 -13.55 -16.72
N PRO A 141 18.28 -14.45 -16.94
CA PRO A 141 18.52 -15.59 -16.04
C PRO A 141 18.71 -15.18 -14.57
N ASP A 142 19.16 -13.94 -14.30
CA ASP A 142 19.39 -13.44 -12.94
C ASP A 142 18.16 -12.79 -12.29
N SER A 143 17.05 -12.69 -13.00
CA SER A 143 15.84 -12.03 -12.50
C SER A 143 15.13 -12.86 -11.42
N ILE A 144 14.60 -12.18 -10.41
CA ILE A 144 13.82 -12.80 -9.35
C ILE A 144 12.47 -13.24 -9.91
N LYS A 145 12.12 -14.51 -9.71
CA LYS A 145 10.90 -15.11 -10.26
C LYS A 145 9.85 -15.42 -9.20
N LYS A 146 10.26 -15.88 -8.02
CA LYS A 146 9.35 -16.27 -6.93
C LYS A 146 9.81 -15.69 -5.59
N TYR A 147 8.83 -15.36 -4.76
CA TYR A 147 9.02 -14.84 -3.41
C TYR A 147 8.31 -15.75 -2.41
N GLY A 148 8.98 -16.07 -1.31
CA GLY A 148 8.39 -16.76 -0.17
C GLY A 148 8.70 -16.01 1.11
N LEU A 149 7.68 -15.74 1.90
CA LEU A 149 7.84 -15.19 3.24
C LEU A 149 7.96 -16.35 4.23
N VAL A 150 9.15 -16.54 4.78
CA VAL A 150 9.42 -17.53 5.82
C VAL A 150 9.15 -16.90 7.17
N VAL A 151 8.31 -17.53 7.98
CA VAL A 151 7.91 -17.03 9.30
C VAL A 151 8.05 -18.17 10.29
N ASP A 152 8.92 -17.96 11.27
CA ASP A 152 9.16 -18.90 12.37
C ASP A 152 8.65 -18.31 13.68
N THR A 153 8.04 -19.15 14.50
CA THR A 153 7.26 -18.74 15.65
C THR A 153 7.41 -19.72 16.81
N GLU A 154 6.92 -19.35 17.99
CA GLU A 154 6.87 -20.26 19.13
C GLU A 154 5.56 -21.06 19.19
N PHE A 155 4.50 -20.53 18.57
CA PHE A 155 3.14 -21.05 18.65
C PHE A 155 2.51 -21.12 17.26
N PRO A 156 1.59 -22.06 17.03
CA PRO A 156 0.85 -22.17 15.77
C PRO A 156 0.26 -20.83 15.29
N ILE A 157 0.34 -20.60 13.98
CA ILE A 157 -0.13 -19.38 13.35
C ILE A 157 -1.53 -19.61 12.79
N GLU A 158 -2.53 -18.97 13.39
CA GLU A 158 -3.91 -18.93 12.85
C GLU A 158 -4.09 -17.77 11.87
N LYS A 159 -3.38 -16.67 12.11
CA LYS A 159 -3.50 -15.44 11.35
C LYS A 159 -2.15 -14.79 11.13
N LEU A 160 -1.82 -14.52 9.88
CA LEU A 160 -0.64 -13.75 9.49
C LEU A 160 -1.06 -12.39 8.94
N THR A 161 -0.47 -11.32 9.45
CA THR A 161 -0.66 -9.97 8.93
C THR A 161 0.66 -9.41 8.41
N ILE A 162 0.73 -9.15 7.11
CA ILE A 162 1.88 -8.58 6.42
C ILE A 162 1.60 -7.10 6.20
N LYS A 163 2.46 -6.24 6.73
CA LYS A 163 2.44 -4.79 6.47
C LYS A 163 3.42 -4.48 5.35
N TYR A 164 2.99 -3.64 4.41
CA TYR A 164 3.83 -3.24 3.29
C TYR A 164 3.44 -1.84 2.81
N THR A 165 4.33 -1.18 2.09
CA THR A 165 4.00 0.05 1.36
C THR A 165 3.90 -0.23 -0.12
N TYR A 166 2.93 0.43 -0.77
CA TYR A 166 2.72 0.36 -2.20
C TYR A 166 2.54 1.78 -2.73
N MET A 167 3.44 2.24 -3.60
CA MET A 167 3.49 3.66 -4.03
C MET A 167 3.50 4.65 -2.84
N GLY A 168 4.20 4.30 -1.76
CA GLY A 168 4.25 5.09 -0.53
C GLY A 168 3.02 4.99 0.37
N LEU A 169 1.96 4.28 -0.04
CA LEU A 169 0.76 4.08 0.76
C LEU A 169 0.90 2.85 1.66
N PRO A 170 0.68 2.96 2.99
CA PRO A 170 0.73 1.82 3.88
C PRO A 170 -0.51 0.94 3.72
N LEU A 171 -0.29 -0.33 3.41
CA LEU A 171 -1.30 -1.36 3.21
C LEU A 171 -1.02 -2.57 4.10
N LYS A 172 -2.02 -3.46 4.21
CA LYS A 172 -1.92 -4.71 4.97
C LYS A 172 -2.54 -5.85 4.18
N LYS A 173 -1.89 -7.01 4.20
CA LYS A 173 -2.47 -8.28 3.75
C LYS A 173 -2.66 -9.17 4.96
N VAL A 174 -3.89 -9.65 5.15
CA VAL A 174 -4.23 -10.61 6.21
C VAL A 174 -4.46 -11.96 5.55
N ILE A 175 -3.82 -12.99 6.09
CA ILE A 175 -3.93 -14.38 5.66
C ILE A 175 -4.39 -15.17 6.88
N ARG A 176 -5.46 -15.93 6.72
CA ARG A 176 -5.89 -16.91 7.72
C ARG A 176 -5.34 -18.26 7.30
N ILE A 177 -4.74 -18.95 8.25
CA ILE A 177 -4.12 -20.25 8.04
C ILE A 177 -5.05 -21.26 8.66
N GLU A 178 -5.60 -22.10 7.81
CA GLU A 178 -6.38 -23.26 8.19
C GLU A 178 -5.40 -24.45 8.10
N MET A 179 -5.06 -25.01 9.27
CA MET A 179 -4.32 -26.26 9.35
C MET A 179 -5.37 -27.36 9.47
N GLU A 180 -5.46 -28.23 8.46
CA GLU A 180 -6.25 -29.46 8.59
C GLU A 180 -5.55 -30.39 9.59
N GLU A 181 -6.31 -30.88 10.59
CA GLU A 181 -5.89 -31.84 11.61
C GLU A 181 -5.73 -33.27 11.04
#